data_AF-A0A7W1LD06-F1
#
_entry.id   AF-A0A7W1LD06-F1
#
_cell.length_a   1.000
_cell.length_b   1.000
_cell.length_c   1.000
_cell.angle_alpha   90.00
_cell.angle_beta   90.00
_cell.angle_gamma   90.00
#
_symmetry.space_group_name_H-M   'P 1'
#
loop_
_entity.id
_entity.type
_entity.pdbx_description
1 polymer ?
#
loop_
_entity_poly.entity_id
_entity_poly.type
_entity_poly.pdbx_seq_one_letter_code
_entity_poly.pdbx_strand_id
1 'polypeptide(L)'
;MSIPEGYKGLYFPCECVSARKENYSDPWAGVAKNRLIVDGSKEQILNLVAKEPRTISQLAKELKIAPPTVHAHINELLASELLRDSAEWEKLHPKERYYEPNFPVVWAEDRAEFEEICQKMSEKFVEMFERARPQFEQAFDKMTLAEKGWEFADLTQYFYACIQRGARKTLEERGTLPAAEKHRNGAEWIFWAEEPKTNRK
;
A
#
# COMPACT_ATOMS: atom_id res chain seq x y z
N MET A 1 -18.09 -3.77 -9.36
CA MET A 1 -18.44 -4.63 -10.51
C MET A 1 -17.48 -5.80 -10.51
N SER A 2 -17.98 -7.04 -10.46
CA SER A 2 -17.18 -8.25 -10.63
C SER A 2 -17.10 -8.60 -12.12
N ILE A 3 -16.02 -9.26 -12.53
CA ILE A 3 -15.92 -9.80 -13.89
C ILE A 3 -16.80 -11.06 -13.98
N PRO A 4 -17.67 -11.20 -15.00
CA PRO A 4 -18.47 -12.42 -15.19
C PRO A 4 -17.60 -13.67 -15.32
N GLU A 5 -18.06 -14.79 -14.75
CA GLU A 5 -17.37 -16.08 -14.88
C GLU A 5 -17.16 -16.46 -16.35
N GLY A 6 -15.95 -16.92 -16.69
CA GLY A 6 -15.59 -17.32 -18.06
C GLY A 6 -15.14 -16.18 -18.98
N TYR A 7 -15.17 -14.91 -18.55
CA TYR A 7 -14.73 -13.79 -19.38
C TYR A 7 -13.20 -13.74 -19.54
N LYS A 8 -12.70 -14.06 -20.74
CA LYS A 8 -11.28 -13.95 -21.14
C LYS A 8 -10.89 -12.49 -21.49
N GLY A 9 -11.22 -11.56 -20.61
CA GLY A 9 -10.88 -10.15 -20.77
C GLY A 9 -9.42 -9.83 -20.43
N LEU A 10 -9.03 -8.58 -20.67
CA LEU A 10 -7.73 -8.04 -20.25
C LEU A 10 -7.54 -8.20 -18.74
N TYR A 11 -6.31 -8.53 -18.36
CA TYR A 11 -5.87 -8.53 -16.97
C TYR A 11 -5.13 -7.22 -16.69
N PHE A 12 -5.70 -6.39 -15.82
CA PHE A 12 -5.04 -5.19 -15.34
C PHE A 12 -4.30 -5.53 -14.03
N PRO A 13 -2.99 -5.29 -13.95
CA PRO A 13 -2.18 -5.71 -12.82
C PRO A 13 -2.41 -4.92 -11.52
N CYS A 14 -2.86 -3.67 -11.59
CA CYS A 14 -3.20 -2.89 -10.40
C CYS A 14 -4.63 -3.20 -9.97
N GLU A 15 -4.84 -3.56 -8.71
CA GLU A 15 -6.20 -3.72 -8.16
C GLU A 15 -6.97 -2.40 -8.08
N CYS A 16 -6.26 -1.27 -8.05
CA CYS A 16 -6.85 0.06 -8.17
C CYS A 16 -7.62 0.27 -9.48
N VAL A 17 -7.23 -0.45 -10.55
CA VAL A 17 -7.86 -0.41 -11.88
C VAL A 17 -8.67 -1.68 -12.16
N SER A 18 -8.24 -2.83 -11.65
CA SER A 18 -8.81 -4.13 -11.95
C SER A 18 -9.99 -4.49 -11.04
N ALA A 19 -11.03 -5.07 -11.64
CA ALA A 19 -12.13 -5.69 -10.92
C ALA A 19 -11.79 -7.09 -10.37
N ARG A 20 -10.69 -7.71 -10.83
CA ARG A 20 -10.26 -9.03 -10.34
C ARG A 20 -9.63 -8.90 -8.94
N LYS A 21 -9.82 -9.94 -8.11
CA LYS A 21 -9.33 -10.03 -6.73
C LYS A 21 -8.04 -10.87 -6.59
N GLU A 22 -7.40 -11.21 -7.69
CA GLU A 22 -6.48 -12.34 -7.70
C GLU A 22 -5.04 -11.99 -7.28
N ASN A 23 -4.66 -10.70 -7.14
CA ASN A 23 -3.30 -10.31 -6.74
C ASN A 23 -3.22 -8.83 -6.34
N TYR A 24 -2.92 -8.51 -5.07
CA TYR A 24 -2.63 -7.13 -4.69
C TYR A 24 -1.21 -6.76 -5.09
N SER A 25 -1.00 -5.78 -5.96
CA SER A 25 0.36 -5.31 -6.32
C SER A 25 0.86 -4.19 -5.43
N ASP A 26 -0.07 -3.48 -4.81
CA ASP A 26 0.16 -2.29 -4.00
C ASP A 26 -0.61 -2.46 -2.68
N PRO A 27 0.06 -2.34 -1.52
CA PRO A 27 -0.57 -2.51 -0.22
C PRO A 27 -1.78 -1.59 -0.02
N TRP A 28 -1.82 -0.39 -0.63
CA TRP A 28 -2.88 0.60 -0.51
C TRP A 28 -3.98 0.50 -1.58
N ALA A 29 -3.91 -0.46 -2.51
CA ALA A 29 -4.84 -0.54 -3.63
C ALA A 29 -6.31 -0.68 -3.20
N GLY A 30 -6.58 -1.42 -2.11
CA GLY A 30 -7.91 -1.55 -1.53
C GLY A 30 -8.48 -0.22 -1.04
N VAL A 31 -7.65 0.64 -0.44
CA VAL A 31 -8.04 1.98 0.06
C VAL A 31 -8.36 2.90 -1.11
N ALA A 32 -7.50 2.92 -2.12
CA ALA A 32 -7.70 3.72 -3.33
C ALA A 32 -8.97 3.30 -4.08
N LYS A 33 -9.16 2.00 -4.30
CA LYS A 33 -10.32 1.43 -5.00
C LYS A 33 -11.64 1.74 -4.30
N ASN A 34 -11.65 1.65 -2.97
CA ASN A 34 -12.83 1.94 -2.15
C ASN A 34 -12.94 3.42 -1.76
N ARG A 35 -12.02 4.28 -2.24
CA ARG A 35 -12.08 5.72 -2.02
C ARG A 35 -12.12 6.09 -0.53
N LEU A 36 -11.35 5.38 0.29
CA LEU A 36 -11.40 5.56 1.76
C LEU A 36 -10.67 6.84 2.21
N ILE A 37 -9.64 7.25 1.46
CA ILE A 37 -8.90 8.51 1.63
C ILE A 37 -9.02 9.30 0.32
N VAL A 38 -10.10 10.06 0.16
CA VAL A 38 -10.38 10.85 -1.06
C VAL A 38 -10.34 12.35 -0.87
N ASP A 39 -10.41 12.80 0.38
CA ASP A 39 -10.28 14.19 0.76
C ASP A 39 -8.96 14.39 1.51
N GLY A 40 -8.33 15.55 1.33
CA GLY A 40 -7.08 15.87 2.00
C GLY A 40 -7.23 15.98 3.52
N SER A 41 -8.46 16.10 4.05
CA SER A 41 -8.70 16.21 5.49
C SER A 41 -8.47 14.88 6.21
N LYS A 42 -8.91 13.76 5.65
CA LYS A 42 -8.62 12.41 6.19
C LYS A 42 -7.13 12.10 6.18
N GLU A 43 -6.44 12.45 5.10
CA GLU A 43 -4.98 12.32 5.01
C GLU A 43 -4.30 13.17 6.07
N GLN A 44 -4.73 14.41 6.27
CA GLN A 44 -4.21 15.28 7.33
C GLN A 44 -4.49 14.73 8.73
N ILE A 45 -5.69 14.20 8.99
CA ILE A 45 -6.02 13.53 10.25
C ILE A 45 -5.05 12.38 10.51
N LEU A 46 -4.87 11.47 9.55
CA LEU A 46 -3.95 10.33 9.66
C LEU A 46 -2.52 10.78 9.97
N ASN A 47 -2.02 11.81 9.28
CA ASN A 47 -0.69 12.37 9.54
C ASN A 47 -0.56 13.00 10.93
N LEU A 48 -1.60 13.68 11.43
CA LEU A 48 -1.58 14.30 12.76
C LEU A 48 -1.59 13.25 13.87
N VAL A 49 -2.45 12.23 13.75
CA VAL A 49 -2.55 11.17 14.76
C VAL A 49 -1.35 10.21 14.71
N ALA A 50 -0.67 10.09 13.57
CA ALA A 50 0.55 9.31 13.45
C ALA A 50 1.67 9.89 14.32
N LYS A 51 1.83 11.21 14.33
CA LYS A 51 2.87 11.88 15.14
C LYS A 51 2.61 11.75 16.63
N GLU A 52 1.35 11.86 17.03
CA GLU A 52 0.91 11.76 18.41
C GLU A 52 -0.59 11.48 18.42
N PRO A 53 -1.08 10.53 19.24
CA PRO A 53 -2.51 10.29 19.37
C PRO A 53 -3.27 11.56 19.75
N ARG A 54 -4.40 11.79 19.10
CA ARG A 54 -5.19 13.04 19.28
C ARG A 54 -6.67 12.77 19.46
N THR A 55 -7.34 13.71 20.13
CA THR A 55 -8.80 13.74 20.27
C THR A 55 -9.46 14.51 19.14
N ILE A 56 -10.78 14.33 18.97
CA ILE A 56 -11.58 15.09 17.98
C ILE A 56 -11.45 16.60 18.20
N SER A 57 -11.44 17.06 19.44
CA SER A 57 -11.34 18.48 19.78
C SER A 57 -9.98 19.06 19.37
N GLN A 58 -8.90 18.31 19.57
CA GLN A 58 -7.55 18.71 19.17
C GLN A 58 -7.42 18.79 17.65
N LEU A 59 -7.90 17.75 16.95
CA LEU A 59 -7.91 17.70 15.48
C LEU A 59 -8.73 18.83 14.88
N ALA A 60 -9.92 19.11 15.41
CA ALA A 60 -10.77 20.22 14.94
C ALA A 60 -10.07 21.57 15.06
N LYS A 61 -9.39 21.81 16.18
CA LYS A 61 -8.62 23.03 16.43
C LYS A 61 -7.45 23.18 15.45
N GLU A 62 -6.69 22.10 15.23
CA GLU A 62 -5.48 22.13 14.41
C GLU A 62 -5.79 22.24 12.91
N LEU A 63 -6.78 21.48 12.44
CA LEU A 63 -7.23 21.49 11.06
C LEU A 63 -8.13 22.69 10.72
N LYS A 64 -8.56 23.46 11.73
CA LYS A 64 -9.48 24.60 11.60
C LYS A 64 -10.79 24.21 10.90
N ILE A 65 -11.29 23.02 11.18
CA ILE A 65 -12.57 22.51 10.68
C ILE A 65 -13.54 22.25 11.84
N ALA A 66 -14.84 22.23 11.54
CA ALA A 66 -15.87 22.08 12.56
C ALA A 66 -15.78 20.69 13.24
N PRO A 67 -15.95 20.59 14.58
CA PRO A 67 -15.91 19.32 15.29
C PRO A 67 -16.84 18.22 14.73
N PRO A 68 -18.08 18.52 14.27
CA PRO A 68 -18.93 17.52 13.63
C PRO A 68 -18.32 16.92 12.35
N THR A 69 -17.58 17.73 11.58
CA THR A 69 -16.88 17.26 10.36
C THR A 69 -15.74 16.32 10.71
N VAL A 70 -14.93 16.67 11.72
CA VAL A 70 -13.87 15.77 12.23
C VAL A 70 -14.48 14.47 12.74
N HIS A 71 -15.57 14.54 13.51
CA HIS A 71 -16.25 13.37 14.04
C HIS A 71 -16.74 12.45 12.92
N ALA A 72 -17.29 13.00 11.82
CA ALA A 72 -17.69 12.21 10.66
C ALA A 72 -16.48 11.49 10.02
N HIS A 73 -15.38 12.21 9.79
CA HIS A 73 -14.15 11.62 9.23
C HIS A 73 -13.54 10.55 10.13
N ILE A 74 -13.48 10.77 11.44
CA ILE A 74 -12.98 9.77 12.40
C ILE A 74 -13.82 8.50 12.36
N ASN A 75 -15.15 8.62 12.36
CA ASN A 75 -16.03 7.45 12.27
C ASN A 75 -15.83 6.66 10.97
N GLU A 76 -15.64 7.34 9.85
CA GLU A 76 -15.34 6.68 8.57
C GLU A 76 -13.97 5.98 8.59
N LEU A 77 -12.96 6.61 9.20
CA LEU A 77 -11.62 6.04 9.34
C LEU A 77 -11.57 4.85 10.31
N LEU A 78 -12.35 4.88 11.39
CA LEU A 78 -12.55 3.75 12.30
C LEU A 78 -13.30 2.61 11.61
N ALA A 79 -14.38 2.92 10.89
CA ALA A 79 -15.17 1.91 10.17
C ALA A 79 -14.38 1.26 9.03
N SER A 80 -13.39 1.96 8.48
CA SER A 80 -12.44 1.43 7.49
C SER A 80 -11.20 0.79 8.10
N GLU A 81 -11.10 0.73 9.43
CA GLU A 81 -9.97 0.16 10.17
C GLU A 81 -8.62 0.84 9.85
N LEU A 82 -8.65 2.10 9.41
CA LEU A 82 -7.47 2.94 9.23
C LEU A 82 -7.05 3.62 10.54
N LEU A 83 -7.98 3.78 11.47
CA LEU A 83 -7.74 4.25 12.84
C LEU A 83 -8.15 3.21 13.87
N ARG A 84 -7.58 3.34 15.07
CA ARG A 84 -8.00 2.66 16.29
C ARG A 84 -7.97 3.61 17.48
N ASP A 85 -8.64 3.22 18.56
CA ASP A 85 -8.49 3.89 19.85
C ASP A 85 -7.07 3.64 20.41
N SER A 86 -6.44 4.68 20.95
CA SER A 86 -5.12 4.59 21.56
C SER A 86 -5.23 4.10 23.01
N ALA A 87 -5.00 2.80 23.21
CA ALA A 87 -5.15 2.14 24.50
C ALA A 87 -4.19 2.69 25.58
N GLU A 88 -3.02 3.19 25.20
CA GLU A 88 -2.06 3.79 26.13
C GLU A 88 -2.55 5.15 26.63
N TRP A 89 -3.03 6.00 25.72
CA TRP A 89 -3.55 7.32 26.05
C TRP A 89 -4.86 7.26 26.81
N GLU A 90 -5.71 6.28 26.53
CA GLU A 90 -6.96 6.06 27.27
C GLU A 90 -6.70 5.75 28.76
N LYS A 91 -5.61 5.03 29.08
CA LYS A 91 -5.19 4.79 30.48
C LYS A 91 -4.78 6.07 31.19
N LEU A 92 -4.11 6.99 30.48
CA LEU A 92 -3.65 8.28 31.02
C LEU A 92 -4.79 9.31 31.11
N HIS A 93 -5.76 9.22 30.20
CA HIS A 93 -6.83 10.20 30.02
C HIS A 93 -8.21 9.54 29.87
N PRO A 94 -8.77 8.90 30.91
CA PRO A 94 -9.96 8.04 30.80
C PRO A 94 -11.27 8.78 30.46
N LYS A 95 -11.25 10.11 30.40
CA LYS A 95 -12.43 10.94 30.06
C LYS A 95 -12.50 11.30 28.58
N GLU A 96 -11.43 11.08 27.83
CA GLU A 96 -11.31 11.47 26.43
C GLU A 96 -10.84 10.29 25.58
N ARG A 97 -11.30 10.23 24.33
CA ARG A 97 -10.85 9.22 23.37
C ARG A 97 -9.77 9.80 22.48
N TYR A 98 -8.65 9.10 22.44
CA TYR A 98 -7.50 9.40 21.60
C TYR A 98 -7.45 8.37 20.47
N TYR A 99 -7.13 8.84 19.26
CA TYR A 99 -7.06 8.02 18.06
C TYR A 99 -5.64 7.97 17.53
N GLU A 100 -5.26 6.82 16.96
CA GLU A 100 -3.98 6.57 16.32
C GLU A 100 -4.15 5.68 15.08
N PRO A 101 -3.17 5.64 14.15
CA PRO A 101 -3.21 4.73 13.01
C PRO A 101 -3.35 3.27 13.45
N ASN A 102 -4.16 2.50 12.72
CA ASN A 102 -4.27 1.05 12.92
C ASN A 102 -3.33 0.26 11.99
N PHE A 103 -2.20 0.88 11.62
CA PHE A 103 -1.16 0.31 10.79
C PHE A 103 0.20 0.88 11.21
N PRO A 104 1.31 0.16 10.99
CA PRO A 104 2.64 0.65 11.30
C PRO A 104 2.98 1.92 10.50
N VAL A 105 3.57 2.89 11.19
CA VAL A 105 4.20 4.06 10.58
C VAL A 105 5.71 3.90 10.78
N VAL A 106 6.44 3.77 9.68
CA VAL A 106 7.90 3.65 9.67
C VAL A 106 8.50 5.04 9.68
N TRP A 107 9.11 5.41 10.80
CA TRP A 107 9.78 6.70 10.96
C TRP A 107 11.18 6.68 10.34
N ALA A 108 11.76 7.85 10.10
CA ALA A 108 13.10 7.96 9.54
C ALA A 108 14.16 7.20 10.36
N GLU A 109 14.03 7.21 11.70
CA GLU A 109 14.93 6.50 12.61
C GLU A 109 14.82 4.97 12.42
N ASP A 110 13.60 4.42 12.41
CA ASP A 110 13.36 2.99 12.22
C ASP A 110 13.82 2.53 10.83
N ARG A 111 13.59 3.36 9.80
CA ARG A 111 14.03 3.09 8.43
C ARG A 111 15.56 2.96 8.34
N ALA A 112 16.29 3.79 9.08
CA ALA A 112 17.75 3.80 9.03
C ALA A 112 18.35 2.43 9.43
N GLU A 113 17.68 1.68 10.31
CA GLU A 113 18.11 0.36 10.77
C GLU A 113 18.12 -0.71 9.67
N PHE A 114 17.28 -0.59 8.64
CA PHE A 114 17.16 -1.59 7.58
C PHE A 114 17.38 -1.06 6.16
N GLU A 115 17.56 0.24 5.97
CA GLU A 115 17.71 0.85 4.65
C GLU A 115 18.92 0.29 3.89
N GLU A 116 20.06 0.11 4.56
CA GLU A 116 21.26 -0.47 3.93
C GLU A 116 21.03 -1.92 3.50
N ILE A 117 20.26 -2.69 4.28
CA ILE A 117 19.91 -4.07 3.95
C ILE A 117 19.02 -4.09 2.71
N CYS A 118 17.99 -3.24 2.67
CA CYS A 118 17.11 -3.09 1.52
C CYS A 118 17.89 -2.69 0.26
N GLN A 119 18.84 -1.75 0.39
CA GLN A 119 19.68 -1.32 -0.72
C GLN A 119 20.53 -2.47 -1.28
N LYS A 120 21.24 -3.21 -0.41
CA LYS A 120 22.03 -4.39 -0.83
C LYS A 120 21.17 -5.47 -1.49
N MET A 121 19.95 -5.68 -0.99
CA MET A 121 19.03 -6.63 -1.60
C MET A 121 18.53 -6.15 -2.97
N SER A 122 18.32 -4.85 -3.14
CA SER A 122 17.94 -4.27 -4.43
C SER A 122 19.05 -4.43 -5.48
N GLU A 123 20.32 -4.25 -5.10
CA GLU A 123 21.47 -4.43 -5.99
C GLU A 123 21.56 -5.88 -6.49
N LYS A 124 21.45 -6.85 -5.59
CA LYS A 124 21.40 -8.28 -5.96
C LYS A 124 20.25 -8.59 -6.91
N PHE A 125 19.08 -7.97 -6.69
CA PHE A 125 17.95 -8.14 -7.58
C PHE A 125 18.24 -7.57 -8.98
N VAL A 126 18.85 -6.39 -9.07
CA VAL A 126 19.26 -5.77 -10.34
C VAL A 126 20.25 -6.68 -11.08
N GLU A 127 21.30 -7.16 -10.41
CA GLU A 127 22.28 -8.08 -11.00
C GLU A 127 21.61 -9.36 -11.54
N MET A 128 20.68 -9.95 -10.78
CA MET A 128 19.92 -11.12 -11.22
C MET A 128 19.07 -10.83 -12.46
N PHE A 129 18.42 -9.67 -12.48
CA PHE A 129 17.57 -9.26 -13.61
C PHE A 129 18.41 -9.02 -14.87
N GLU A 130 19.50 -8.28 -14.76
CA GLU A 130 20.43 -8.00 -15.86
C GLU A 130 21.05 -9.28 -16.41
N ARG A 131 21.42 -10.22 -15.53
CA ARG A 131 21.94 -11.53 -15.94
C ARG A 131 20.90 -12.38 -16.67
N ALA A 132 19.62 -12.24 -16.32
CA ALA A 132 18.51 -12.93 -16.99
C ALA A 132 18.08 -12.27 -18.30
N ARG A 133 18.50 -11.02 -18.57
CA ARG A 133 18.08 -10.24 -19.74
C ARG A 133 18.21 -10.98 -21.08
N PRO A 134 19.32 -11.66 -21.41
CA PRO A 134 19.42 -12.37 -22.68
C PRO A 134 18.36 -13.48 -22.84
N GLN A 135 17.93 -14.10 -21.74
CA GLN A 135 16.86 -15.11 -21.77
C GLN A 135 15.50 -14.46 -22.03
N PHE A 136 15.24 -13.27 -21.49
CA PHE A 136 14.03 -12.52 -21.80
C PHE A 136 14.00 -12.05 -23.25
N GLU A 137 15.13 -11.59 -23.80
CA GLU A 137 15.26 -11.22 -25.22
C GLU A 137 14.97 -12.42 -26.12
N GLN A 138 15.59 -13.58 -25.85
CA GLN A 138 15.30 -14.83 -26.58
C GLN A 138 13.84 -15.30 -26.44
N ALA A 139 13.19 -15.02 -25.31
CA ALA A 139 11.78 -15.33 -25.12
C ALA A 139 10.91 -14.38 -25.95
N PHE A 140 11.25 -13.09 -26.00
CA PHE A 140 10.56 -12.06 -26.78
C PHE A 140 10.59 -12.37 -28.28
N ASP A 141 11.72 -12.85 -28.80
CA ASP A 141 11.86 -13.23 -30.21
C ASP A 141 10.88 -14.33 -30.65
N LYS A 142 10.34 -15.10 -29.69
CA LYS A 142 9.35 -16.15 -29.92
C LYS A 142 7.91 -15.66 -29.77
N MET A 143 7.69 -14.40 -29.39
CA MET A 143 6.36 -13.82 -29.17
C MET A 143 5.83 -13.16 -30.43
N THR A 144 4.51 -13.18 -30.61
CA THR A 144 3.82 -12.44 -31.68
C THR A 144 3.78 -10.91 -31.45
N LEU A 145 4.47 -10.41 -30.42
CA LEU A 145 4.47 -9.00 -30.05
C LEU A 145 5.37 -8.17 -30.96
N ALA A 146 6.51 -8.72 -31.38
CA ALA A 146 7.38 -8.09 -32.37
C ALA A 146 6.67 -7.88 -33.72
N GLU A 147 5.90 -8.88 -34.17
CA GLU A 147 5.08 -8.80 -35.39
C GLU A 147 4.01 -7.70 -35.32
N LYS A 148 3.61 -7.30 -34.10
CA LYS A 148 2.63 -6.24 -33.83
C LYS A 148 3.28 -4.88 -33.63
N GLY A 149 4.59 -4.76 -33.87
CA GLY A 149 5.34 -3.51 -33.78
C GLY A 149 5.76 -3.13 -32.36
N TRP A 150 5.67 -4.04 -31.38
CA TRP A 150 6.23 -3.82 -30.05
C TRP A 150 7.71 -4.18 -30.03
N GLU A 151 8.46 -3.54 -29.15
CA GLU A 151 9.86 -3.81 -28.90
C GLU A 151 10.05 -4.51 -27.55
N PHE A 152 11.22 -5.13 -27.35
CA PHE A 152 11.58 -5.74 -26.07
C PHE A 152 11.46 -4.74 -24.90
N ALA A 153 11.85 -3.49 -25.14
CA ALA A 153 11.80 -2.41 -24.15
C ALA A 153 10.40 -2.19 -23.58
N ASP A 154 9.35 -2.36 -24.41
CA ASP A 154 7.95 -2.18 -24.00
C ASP A 154 7.49 -3.22 -22.96
N LEU A 155 8.17 -4.37 -22.90
CA LEU A 155 7.85 -5.45 -21.96
C LEU A 155 8.75 -5.51 -20.74
N THR A 156 9.81 -4.69 -20.66
CA THR A 156 10.75 -4.74 -19.53
C THR A 156 10.05 -4.54 -18.17
N GLN A 157 9.12 -3.59 -18.10
CA GLN A 157 8.29 -3.35 -16.92
C GLN A 157 7.33 -4.52 -16.64
N TYR A 158 6.80 -5.16 -17.68
CA TYR A 158 5.97 -6.35 -17.54
C TYR A 158 6.77 -7.52 -16.94
N PHE A 159 8.00 -7.76 -17.41
CA PHE A 159 8.86 -8.81 -16.87
C PHE A 159 9.24 -8.54 -15.42
N TYR A 160 9.65 -7.31 -15.09
CA TYR A 160 9.92 -6.90 -13.71
C TYR A 160 8.73 -7.19 -12.79
N ALA A 161 7.53 -6.78 -13.20
CA ALA A 161 6.32 -6.98 -12.42
C ALA A 161 5.94 -8.47 -12.27
N CYS A 162 6.20 -9.31 -13.28
CA CYS A 162 5.98 -10.75 -13.19
C CYS A 162 6.90 -11.39 -12.14
N ILE A 163 8.18 -11.00 -12.12
CA ILE A 163 9.15 -11.50 -11.14
C ILE A 163 8.75 -11.07 -9.73
N GLN A 164 8.45 -9.79 -9.53
CA GLN A 164 8.05 -9.27 -8.22
C GLN A 164 6.83 -10.03 -7.65
N ARG A 165 5.80 -10.26 -8.48
CA ARG A 165 4.61 -11.01 -8.06
C ARG A 165 4.91 -12.46 -7.76
N GLY A 166 5.70 -13.12 -8.61
CA GLY A 166 6.13 -14.50 -8.40
C GLY A 166 6.93 -14.66 -7.11
N ALA A 167 7.86 -13.73 -6.85
CA ALA A 167 8.66 -13.70 -5.62
C ALA A 167 7.78 -13.51 -4.39
N ARG A 168 6.87 -12.53 -4.39
CA ARG A 168 5.93 -12.30 -3.28
C ARG A 168 5.08 -13.55 -3.01
N LYS A 169 4.42 -14.10 -4.03
CA LYS A 169 3.60 -15.32 -3.87
C LYS A 169 4.42 -16.46 -3.25
N THR A 170 5.65 -16.66 -3.71
CA THR A 170 6.54 -17.69 -3.17
C THR A 170 6.91 -17.42 -1.70
N LEU A 171 7.12 -16.16 -1.32
CA LEU A 171 7.43 -15.78 0.06
C LEU A 171 6.21 -15.95 1.00
N GLU A 172 5.00 -15.64 0.52
CA GLU A 172 3.74 -15.87 1.23
C GLU A 172 3.50 -17.38 1.44
N GLU A 173 3.64 -18.18 0.39
CA GLU A 173 3.50 -19.65 0.46
C GLU A 173 4.51 -20.30 1.43
N ARG A 174 5.69 -19.69 1.57
CA ARG A 174 6.74 -20.12 2.50
C ARG A 174 6.57 -19.55 3.92
N GLY A 175 5.55 -18.72 4.16
CA GLY A 175 5.32 -18.06 5.44
C GLY A 175 6.38 -17.03 5.83
N THR A 176 7.21 -16.58 4.88
CA THR A 176 8.20 -15.51 5.11
C THR A 176 7.55 -14.13 5.04
N LEU A 177 6.52 -13.98 4.19
CA LEU A 177 5.64 -12.81 4.17
C LEU A 177 4.25 -13.22 4.67
N PRO A 178 3.59 -12.37 5.47
CA PRO A 178 2.17 -12.56 5.76
C PRO A 178 1.35 -12.38 4.48
N ALA A 179 0.26 -13.13 4.36
CA ALA A 179 -0.77 -12.88 3.36
C ALA A 179 -1.66 -11.71 3.77
N ALA A 180 -2.38 -11.10 2.82
CA ALA A 180 -3.29 -10.02 3.13
C ALA A 180 -4.39 -10.46 4.09
N GLU A 181 -4.63 -9.65 5.13
CA GLU A 181 -5.70 -9.90 6.08
C GLU A 181 -7.01 -9.32 5.54
N LYS A 182 -8.11 -10.03 5.77
CA LYS A 182 -9.44 -9.54 5.41
C LYS A 182 -10.04 -8.73 6.55
N HIS A 183 -10.31 -7.48 6.25
CA HIS A 183 -10.80 -6.47 7.20
C HIS A 183 -12.32 -6.41 7.21
N ARG A 184 -12.91 -5.82 8.26
CA ARG A 184 -14.36 -5.74 8.48
C ARG A 184 -15.09 -4.98 7.36
N ASN A 185 -14.39 -4.04 6.74
CA ASN A 185 -14.87 -3.29 5.57
C ASN A 185 -14.86 -4.11 4.26
N GLY A 186 -14.41 -5.37 4.30
CA GLY A 186 -14.33 -6.26 3.14
C GLY A 186 -13.13 -6.00 2.23
N ALA A 187 -12.24 -5.07 2.58
CA ALA A 187 -10.96 -4.91 1.93
C ALA A 187 -9.95 -5.93 2.48
N GLU A 188 -9.01 -6.35 1.64
CA GLU A 188 -7.88 -7.18 2.05
C GLU A 188 -6.62 -6.33 1.96
N TRP A 189 -5.84 -6.23 3.04
CA TRP A 189 -4.66 -5.37 3.07
C TRP A 189 -3.64 -5.72 4.16
N ILE A 190 -2.40 -5.28 3.91
CA ILE A 190 -1.26 -5.25 4.85
C ILE A 190 -0.65 -3.85 4.68
N PHE A 191 -0.98 -2.91 5.57
CA PHE A 191 -0.55 -1.51 5.41
C PHE A 191 0.70 -1.19 6.21
N TRP A 192 1.42 -0.20 5.70
CA TRP A 192 2.32 0.66 6.45
C TRP A 192 2.29 2.05 5.80
N ALA A 193 2.61 3.09 6.55
CA ALA A 193 2.98 4.39 6.01
C ALA A 193 4.44 4.68 6.33
N GLU A 194 5.08 5.52 5.54
CA GLU A 194 6.47 5.95 5.75
C GLU A 194 6.51 7.46 5.91
N GLU A 195 7.36 7.95 6.80
CA GLU A 195 7.68 9.37 6.83
C GLU A 195 8.36 9.76 5.49
N PRO A 196 7.93 10.85 4.83
CA PRO A 196 8.57 11.28 3.60
C PRO A 196 10.04 11.63 3.87
N LYS A 197 10.94 11.15 3.00
CA LYS A 197 12.33 11.64 3.01
C LYS A 197 12.29 13.16 2.83
N THR A 198 12.71 13.91 3.85
CA THR A 198 12.91 15.34 3.69
C THR A 198 13.99 15.53 2.63
N ASN A 199 13.59 15.95 1.43
CA ASN A 199 14.51 16.52 0.47
C ASN A 199 15.02 17.82 1.10
N ARG A 200 16.08 17.73 1.92
CA ARG A 200 16.88 18.91 2.24
C ARG A 200 17.45 19.40 0.91
N LYS A 201 16.87 20.48 0.41
CA LYS A 201 17.48 21.31 -0.64
C LYS A 201 18.82 21.86 -0.15
#